data_AF-A0A1G3AN42-F1
#
_entry.id   AF-A0A1G3AN42-F1
#
_cell.length_a   1.000
_cell.length_b   1.000
_cell.length_c   1.000
_cell.angle_alpha   90.00
_cell.angle_beta   90.00
_cell.angle_gamma   90.00
#
_symmetry.space_group_name_H-M   'P 1'
#
loop_
_entity.id
_entity.type
_entity.pdbx_description
1 polymer ?
#
loop_
_entity_poly.entity_id
_entity_poly.type
_entity_poly.pdbx_seq_one_letter_code
_entity_poly.pdbx_strand_id
1 'polypeptide(L)'
;MKYTAWGLLFAAVLIGLWSTWSEAAEESKRAEEPKKKGGPPPLVVDRSAPLLLDAMPDKAPSEPADRPVADNSACYVCHTNYQEEDMVVVHARENIGCMKCHGKSYAHRDDEDNITPPDIMYAQDVVDTACKECHQEHDVAATKIITRWQERCPGKEDPGQIICTDCHGAHRLAVRTVRWDKKTRQLLARTEEPVSVAPDDTEKPSDGQ
;
A
#
# COMPACT_ATOMS: atom_id res chain seq x y z
N MET A 1 47.73 48.77 15.32
CA MET A 1 46.94 49.76 14.56
C MET A 1 45.48 49.33 14.76
N LYS A 2 44.56 50.06 15.43
CA LYS A 2 44.16 51.49 15.33
C LYS A 2 43.78 51.83 13.87
N TYR A 3 42.59 52.30 13.48
CA TYR A 3 41.31 52.71 14.13
C TYR A 3 40.14 52.19 13.23
N THR A 4 38.81 52.29 13.41
CA THR A 4 37.79 52.82 14.37
C THR A 4 36.48 52.05 14.03
N ALA A 5 35.41 51.85 14.83
CA ALA A 5 34.81 52.55 15.98
C ALA A 5 33.99 53.83 15.65
N TRP A 6 33.03 53.71 14.72
CA TRP A 6 31.88 54.62 14.45
C TRP A 6 30.65 53.71 14.19
N GLY A 7 29.42 53.99 14.64
CA GLY A 7 28.96 54.98 15.61
C GLY A 7 27.46 54.77 15.91
N LEU A 8 27.09 54.59 17.19
CA LEU A 8 25.68 54.54 17.62
C LEU A 8 25.14 55.95 17.80
N LEU A 9 24.16 56.37 16.99
CA LEU A 9 23.12 57.36 17.32
C LEU A 9 22.21 57.62 16.11
N PHE A 10 20.96 57.16 16.15
CA PHE A 10 19.79 57.92 15.66
C PHE A 10 18.52 57.26 16.23
N ALA A 11 18.03 57.81 17.34
CA ALA A 11 16.78 57.39 17.96
C ALA A 11 15.70 58.46 17.78
N ALA A 12 14.47 58.02 17.52
CA ALA A 12 13.21 58.72 17.78
C ALA A 12 13.05 60.18 17.26
N VAL A 13 12.80 60.33 15.96
CA VAL A 13 11.86 61.33 15.41
C VAL A 13 10.99 60.62 14.35
N LEU A 14 9.80 61.16 14.03
CA LEU A 14 8.83 60.66 13.03
C LEU A 14 7.93 59.47 13.46
N ILE A 15 7.57 59.39 14.74
CA ILE A 15 6.21 58.96 15.09
C ILE A 15 5.28 60.11 14.68
N GLY A 16 4.60 60.00 13.52
CA GLY A 16 3.74 61.10 13.03
C GLY A 16 3.28 61.06 11.57
N LEU A 17 3.43 59.94 10.84
CA LEU A 17 3.00 59.82 9.43
C LEU A 17 2.38 58.43 9.12
N TRP A 18 1.66 57.87 10.10
CA TRP A 18 1.05 56.52 10.06
C TRP A 18 -0.48 56.57 10.20
N SER A 19 -1.12 57.68 9.81
CA SER A 19 -2.53 57.95 10.14
C SER A 19 -3.37 58.53 8.99
N THR A 20 -2.84 58.55 7.75
CA THR A 20 -3.55 59.08 6.55
C THR A 20 -3.22 58.34 5.24
N TRP A 21 -2.52 57.19 5.30
CA TRP A 21 -2.21 56.35 4.14
C TRP A 21 -2.98 55.02 4.12
N SER A 22 -4.03 54.93 4.93
CA SER A 22 -4.95 53.80 5.07
C SER A 22 -6.27 53.94 4.31
N GLU A 23 -6.58 55.12 3.77
CA GLU A 23 -7.93 55.46 3.23
C GLU A 23 -7.95 55.77 1.72
N ALA A 24 -6.86 55.49 1.00
CA ALA A 24 -6.73 55.80 -0.44
C ALA A 24 -6.39 54.59 -1.33
N ALA A 25 -6.42 53.37 -0.79
CA ALA A 25 -5.97 52.15 -1.49
C ALA A 25 -6.98 50.99 -1.53
N GLU A 26 -8.06 51.02 -0.74
CA GLU A 26 -9.08 49.94 -0.74
C GLU A 26 -10.19 50.13 -1.82
N GLU A 27 -10.33 51.30 -2.43
CA GLU A 27 -11.37 51.58 -3.43
C GLU A 27 -10.89 51.46 -4.90
N SER A 28 -10.17 50.37 -5.21
CA SER A 28 -10.33 49.73 -6.53
C SER A 28 -9.95 48.25 -6.48
N LYS A 29 -10.62 47.43 -7.29
CA LYS A 29 -10.33 45.99 -7.45
C LYS A 29 -10.54 45.11 -6.22
N ARG A 30 -11.66 45.28 -5.52
CA ARG A 30 -12.47 44.08 -5.23
C ARG A 30 -12.82 43.48 -6.60
N ALA A 31 -12.10 42.42 -6.99
CA ALA A 31 -12.47 41.65 -8.16
C ALA A 31 -13.94 41.20 -8.01
N GLU A 32 -14.71 41.18 -9.10
CA GLU A 32 -16.06 40.59 -9.05
C GLU A 32 -15.94 39.18 -8.46
N GLU A 33 -16.66 38.92 -7.36
CA GLU A 33 -16.83 37.55 -6.88
C GLU A 33 -17.36 36.73 -8.05
N PRO A 34 -16.69 35.62 -8.43
CA PRO A 34 -17.03 34.89 -9.64
C PRO A 34 -18.47 34.39 -9.51
N LYS A 35 -19.41 35.09 -10.19
CA LYS A 35 -20.87 35.04 -9.98
C LYS A 35 -21.30 33.66 -9.58
N LYS A 36 -21.58 33.50 -8.28
CA LYS A 36 -21.67 32.22 -7.55
C LYS A 36 -22.23 31.13 -8.44
N LYS A 37 -21.32 30.40 -9.13
CA LYS A 37 -21.71 29.35 -10.08
C LYS A 37 -22.62 28.41 -9.31
N GLY A 38 -23.84 28.20 -9.83
CA GLY A 38 -24.88 27.50 -9.10
C GLY A 38 -24.31 26.24 -8.47
N GLY A 39 -24.53 26.08 -7.16
CA GLY A 39 -24.10 24.86 -6.48
C GLY A 39 -24.66 23.64 -7.22
N PRO A 40 -24.01 22.47 -7.11
CA PRO A 40 -24.46 21.26 -7.80
C PRO A 40 -25.98 21.11 -7.59
N PRO A 41 -26.75 20.86 -8.66
CA PRO A 41 -28.21 20.90 -8.61
C PRO A 41 -28.70 20.01 -7.46
N PRO A 42 -29.73 20.44 -6.71
CA PRO A 42 -30.15 19.75 -5.50
C PRO A 42 -30.43 18.29 -5.83
N LEU A 43 -29.82 17.38 -5.06
CA LEU A 43 -29.85 15.94 -5.35
C LEU A 43 -31.29 15.42 -5.29
N VAL A 44 -31.92 15.30 -6.46
CA VAL A 44 -33.25 14.70 -6.61
C VAL A 44 -33.11 13.20 -6.46
N VAL A 45 -33.20 12.73 -5.21
CA VAL A 45 -33.33 11.30 -4.91
C VAL A 45 -34.72 10.87 -5.37
N ASP A 46 -34.77 10.21 -6.53
CA ASP A 46 -35.98 9.54 -6.99
C ASP A 46 -36.32 8.42 -5.99
N ARG A 47 -37.50 8.52 -5.37
CA ARG A 47 -38.02 7.53 -4.40
C ARG A 47 -38.85 6.42 -5.05
N SER A 48 -39.00 6.47 -6.37
CA SER A 48 -39.62 5.42 -7.20
C SER A 48 -38.59 4.59 -7.98
N ALA A 49 -37.34 5.05 -8.04
CA ALA A 49 -36.21 4.20 -8.41
C ALA A 49 -36.01 3.13 -7.32
N PRO A 50 -35.95 1.82 -7.68
CA PRO A 50 -35.70 0.76 -6.71
C PRO A 50 -34.31 0.94 -6.09
N LEU A 51 -34.22 0.75 -4.78
CA LEU A 51 -32.95 0.85 -4.06
C LEU A 51 -32.06 -0.33 -4.42
N LEU A 52 -30.74 -0.17 -4.28
CA LEU A 52 -29.78 -1.26 -4.52
C LEU A 52 -30.00 -2.49 -3.60
N LEU A 53 -30.75 -2.31 -2.51
CA LEU A 53 -31.16 -3.35 -1.57
C LEU A 53 -32.41 -4.12 -2.04
N ASP A 54 -33.28 -3.50 -2.85
CA ASP A 54 -34.52 -4.09 -3.35
C ASP A 54 -34.28 -5.06 -4.53
N ALA A 55 -33.06 -5.04 -5.07
CA ALA A 55 -32.61 -5.84 -6.21
C ALA A 55 -31.52 -6.87 -5.83
N MET A 56 -31.46 -7.29 -4.56
CA MET A 56 -30.63 -8.43 -4.17
C MET A 56 -31.13 -9.70 -4.88
N PRO A 57 -30.24 -10.51 -5.51
CA PRO A 57 -30.66 -11.75 -6.16
C PRO A 57 -31.03 -12.80 -5.11
N ASP A 58 -32.15 -13.52 -5.33
CA ASP A 58 -32.63 -14.65 -4.50
C ASP A 58 -31.66 -15.86 -4.42
N LYS A 59 -30.47 -15.74 -5.02
CA LYS A 59 -29.43 -16.76 -4.93
C LYS A 59 -28.81 -16.68 -3.53
N ALA A 60 -29.43 -17.40 -2.60
CA ALA A 60 -28.87 -17.70 -1.29
C ALA A 60 -27.39 -18.08 -1.40
N PRO A 61 -26.55 -17.74 -0.41
CA PRO A 61 -25.17 -18.21 -0.35
C PRO A 61 -25.12 -19.72 -0.58
N SER A 62 -24.16 -20.17 -1.39
CA SER A 62 -23.80 -21.59 -1.44
C SER A 62 -23.60 -22.10 -0.01
N GLU A 63 -24.06 -23.34 0.26
CA GLU A 63 -24.19 -23.89 1.62
C GLU A 63 -23.03 -23.46 2.54
N PRO A 64 -23.34 -22.94 3.74
CA PRO A 64 -22.32 -22.37 4.62
C PRO A 64 -21.26 -23.43 4.89
N ALA A 65 -20.01 -23.13 4.59
CA ALA A 65 -18.91 -24.02 4.90
C ALA A 65 -18.92 -24.30 6.41
N ASP A 66 -18.93 -25.57 6.82
CA ASP A 66 -19.01 -26.03 8.23
C ASP A 66 -17.86 -25.54 9.15
N ARG A 67 -16.93 -24.76 8.59
CA ARG A 67 -15.75 -24.20 9.25
C ARG A 67 -15.58 -22.72 8.88
N PRO A 68 -15.25 -21.85 9.85
CA PRO A 68 -15.02 -20.42 9.59
C PRO A 68 -13.96 -20.19 8.51
N VAL A 69 -14.27 -19.31 7.56
CA VAL A 69 -13.32 -18.79 6.56
C VAL A 69 -12.74 -17.48 7.07
N ALA A 70 -11.45 -17.25 6.85
CA ALA A 70 -10.76 -16.07 7.33
C ALA A 70 -11.26 -14.78 6.68
N ASP A 71 -11.51 -13.74 7.49
CA ASP A 71 -11.84 -12.40 6.98
C ASP A 71 -10.57 -11.65 6.53
N ASN A 72 -10.46 -11.51 5.21
CA ASN A 72 -9.42 -10.73 4.52
C ASN A 72 -9.97 -9.43 3.90
N SER A 73 -11.24 -9.06 4.16
CA SER A 73 -11.96 -7.96 3.48
C SER A 73 -11.18 -6.65 3.47
N ALA A 74 -10.65 -6.23 4.62
CA ALA A 74 -9.86 -5.01 4.76
C ALA A 74 -8.52 -5.03 4.00
N CYS A 75 -7.94 -6.21 3.74
CA CYS A 75 -6.73 -6.36 2.94
C CYS A 75 -7.03 -6.30 1.43
N TYR A 76 -8.19 -6.83 1.03
CA TYR A 76 -8.63 -6.84 -0.37
C TYR A 76 -9.05 -5.46 -0.91
N VAL A 77 -9.19 -4.43 -0.07
CA VAL A 77 -9.46 -3.05 -0.53
C VAL A 77 -8.36 -2.56 -1.49
N CYS A 78 -7.09 -2.82 -1.15
CA CYS A 78 -5.93 -2.43 -1.96
C CYS A 78 -5.27 -3.62 -2.70
N HIS A 79 -5.59 -4.86 -2.30
CA HIS A 79 -5.00 -6.08 -2.86
C HIS A 79 -6.06 -7.07 -3.36
N THR A 80 -6.99 -6.59 -4.18
CA THR A 80 -8.03 -7.40 -4.85
C THR A 80 -7.45 -8.58 -5.63
N ASN A 81 -6.25 -8.43 -6.20
CA ASN A 81 -5.52 -9.46 -6.94
C ASN A 81 -5.23 -10.75 -6.15
N TYR A 82 -5.41 -10.75 -4.82
CA TYR A 82 -5.22 -11.91 -3.96
C TYR A 82 -6.53 -12.63 -3.60
N GLN A 83 -7.70 -12.11 -4.01
CA GLN A 83 -9.00 -12.76 -3.75
C GLN A 83 -9.12 -14.14 -4.40
N GLU A 84 -8.49 -14.32 -5.56
CA GLU A 84 -8.56 -15.54 -6.38
C GLU A 84 -7.24 -16.34 -6.39
N GLU A 85 -6.19 -15.91 -5.66
CA GLU A 85 -4.93 -16.66 -5.63
C GLU A 85 -5.08 -17.97 -4.85
N ASP A 86 -4.77 -19.11 -5.48
CA ASP A 86 -4.80 -20.45 -4.88
C ASP A 86 -4.26 -20.49 -3.45
N MET A 87 -3.07 -19.91 -3.21
CA MET A 87 -2.43 -19.89 -1.89
C MET A 87 -3.31 -19.18 -0.85
N VAL A 88 -3.91 -18.05 -1.18
CA VAL A 88 -4.77 -17.29 -0.25
C VAL A 88 -6.10 -18.00 -0.05
N VAL A 89 -6.67 -18.56 -1.12
CA VAL A 89 -7.93 -19.30 -1.10
C VAL A 89 -7.84 -20.58 -0.25
N VAL A 90 -6.74 -21.34 -0.32
CA VAL A 90 -6.59 -22.55 0.53
C VAL A 90 -6.34 -22.21 1.99
N HIS A 91 -5.51 -21.20 2.29
CA HIS A 91 -5.28 -20.78 3.68
C HIS A 91 -6.53 -20.19 4.33
N ALA A 92 -7.29 -19.37 3.61
CA ALA A 92 -8.52 -18.77 4.13
C ALA A 92 -9.57 -19.83 4.53
N ARG A 93 -9.64 -20.98 3.83
CA ARG A 93 -10.52 -22.12 4.15
C ARG A 93 -10.15 -22.86 5.43
N GLU A 94 -8.91 -22.71 5.90
CA GLU A 94 -8.42 -23.21 7.19
C GLU A 94 -8.40 -22.10 8.26
N ASN A 95 -9.15 -21.01 8.04
CA ASN A 95 -9.20 -19.81 8.88
C ASN A 95 -7.84 -19.08 9.05
N ILE A 96 -6.93 -19.22 8.08
CA ILE A 96 -5.65 -18.52 8.03
C ILE A 96 -5.76 -17.32 7.06
N GLY A 97 -6.00 -16.14 7.64
CA GLY A 97 -6.12 -14.87 6.89
C GLY A 97 -4.79 -14.12 6.74
N CYS A 98 -4.77 -13.08 5.89
CA CYS A 98 -3.57 -12.30 5.57
C CYS A 98 -2.81 -11.82 6.83
N MET A 99 -3.55 -11.35 7.86
CA MET A 99 -2.97 -10.85 9.11
C MET A 99 -2.30 -11.93 9.98
N LYS A 100 -2.51 -13.21 9.72
CA LYS A 100 -1.84 -14.32 10.42
C LYS A 100 -0.36 -14.43 10.05
N CYS A 101 -0.01 -14.06 8.81
CA CYS A 101 1.37 -14.06 8.30
C CYS A 101 1.94 -12.63 8.22
N HIS A 102 1.16 -11.66 7.74
CA HIS A 102 1.61 -10.27 7.57
C HIS A 102 1.45 -9.37 8.80
N GLY A 103 0.95 -9.90 9.92
CA GLY A 103 0.61 -9.13 11.11
C GLY A 103 -0.61 -8.21 10.91
N LYS A 104 -1.00 -7.46 11.95
CA LYS A 104 -2.25 -6.68 11.96
C LYS A 104 -2.24 -5.52 10.96
N SER A 105 -1.05 -4.97 10.72
CA SER A 105 -0.73 -3.99 9.67
C SER A 105 -1.63 -2.75 9.68
N TYR A 106 -2.06 -2.28 10.85
CA TYR A 106 -2.96 -1.11 10.97
C TYR A 106 -2.39 0.12 10.27
N ALA A 107 -1.17 0.54 10.61
CA ALA A 107 -0.52 1.70 10.01
C ALA A 107 -0.28 1.59 8.48
N HIS A 108 -0.28 0.38 7.92
CA HIS A 108 -0.22 0.14 6.47
C HIS A 108 -1.61 0.19 5.81
N ARG A 109 -2.64 -0.28 6.52
CA ARG A 109 -4.05 -0.23 6.08
C ARG A 109 -4.67 1.17 6.17
N ASP A 110 -4.16 1.98 7.10
CA ASP A 110 -4.59 3.36 7.34
C ASP A 110 -3.78 4.37 6.49
N ASP A 111 -2.88 3.90 5.61
CA ASP A 111 -1.99 4.71 4.76
C ASP A 111 -2.38 4.63 3.27
N GLU A 112 -3.15 5.62 2.82
CA GLU A 112 -3.59 5.78 1.42
C GLU A 112 -2.46 6.18 0.46
N ASP A 113 -1.33 6.72 0.94
CA ASP A 113 -0.12 6.96 0.13
C ASP A 113 0.66 5.65 -0.13
N ASN A 114 0.35 4.58 0.62
CA ASN A 114 0.93 3.25 0.58
C ASN A 114 2.46 3.22 0.78
N ILE A 115 3.03 4.16 1.53
CA ILE A 115 4.48 4.26 1.83
C ILE A 115 4.89 3.47 3.09
N THR A 116 3.93 3.13 3.93
CA THR A 116 4.09 2.35 5.17
C THR A 116 3.99 0.86 4.85
N PRO A 117 5.00 0.03 5.20
CA PRO A 117 4.96 -1.40 4.91
C PRO A 117 4.13 -2.19 5.94
N PRO A 118 3.56 -3.35 5.55
CA PRO A 118 2.95 -4.33 6.45
C PRO A 118 3.84 -4.68 7.65
N ASP A 119 3.25 -5.15 8.75
CA ASP A 119 3.97 -5.50 9.99
C ASP A 119 5.09 -6.52 9.74
N ILE A 120 4.83 -7.50 8.86
CA ILE A 120 5.76 -8.56 8.47
C ILE A 120 5.84 -8.62 6.94
N MET A 121 7.08 -8.62 6.42
CA MET A 121 7.40 -8.84 5.01
C MET A 121 8.41 -9.99 4.90
N TYR A 122 8.20 -10.89 3.94
CA TYR A 122 9.08 -12.07 3.78
C TYR A 122 10.16 -11.81 2.71
N ALA A 123 11.41 -11.68 3.18
CA ALA A 123 12.60 -11.89 2.35
C ALA A 123 12.68 -13.37 1.93
N GLN A 124 13.31 -13.64 0.77
CA GLN A 124 13.29 -14.97 0.16
C GLN A 124 13.87 -16.05 1.09
N ASP A 125 14.93 -15.70 1.82
CA ASP A 125 15.64 -16.55 2.78
C ASP A 125 14.88 -16.85 4.08
N VAL A 126 13.72 -16.22 4.31
CA VAL A 126 12.85 -16.49 5.47
C VAL A 126 11.48 -17.08 5.09
N VAL A 127 11.11 -17.14 3.80
CA VAL A 127 9.84 -17.75 3.35
C VAL A 127 9.71 -19.18 3.85
N ASP A 128 10.76 -19.97 3.63
CA ASP A 128 10.76 -21.40 3.96
C ASP A 128 10.59 -21.67 5.46
N THR A 129 11.24 -20.84 6.31
CA THR A 129 11.11 -20.90 7.76
C THR A 129 9.70 -20.51 8.21
N ALA A 130 9.11 -19.48 7.62
CA ALA A 130 7.74 -19.05 7.93
C ALA A 130 6.69 -20.09 7.53
N CYS A 131 6.83 -20.72 6.36
CA CYS A 131 5.97 -21.84 5.96
C CYS A 131 6.05 -23.00 6.96
N LYS A 132 7.24 -23.29 7.49
CA LYS A 132 7.49 -24.38 8.45
C LYS A 132 6.92 -24.14 9.86
N GLU A 133 6.41 -22.95 10.17
CA GLU A 133 5.60 -22.72 11.39
C GLU A 133 4.30 -23.55 11.41
N CYS A 134 3.78 -23.94 10.24
CA CYS A 134 2.61 -24.81 10.08
C CYS A 134 2.88 -26.06 9.23
N HIS A 135 3.74 -25.97 8.21
CA HIS A 135 4.06 -27.06 7.29
C HIS A 135 5.42 -27.68 7.61
N GLN A 136 5.45 -28.55 8.63
CA GLN A 136 6.68 -29.15 9.15
C GLN A 136 7.29 -30.21 8.21
N GLU A 137 6.48 -30.87 7.39
CA GLU A 137 6.87 -31.97 6.51
C GLU A 137 6.39 -31.75 5.06
N HIS A 138 7.05 -32.41 4.11
CA HIS A 138 6.70 -32.36 2.69
C HIS A 138 6.63 -33.78 2.09
N ASP A 139 5.64 -34.56 2.54
CA ASP A 139 5.36 -35.90 2.00
C ASP A 139 4.72 -35.80 0.60
N VAL A 140 5.58 -35.70 -0.42
CA VAL A 140 5.21 -35.66 -1.83
C VAL A 140 6.14 -36.57 -2.60
N ALA A 141 5.58 -37.51 -3.36
CA ALA A 141 6.36 -38.40 -4.23
C ALA A 141 7.31 -37.62 -5.16
N ALA A 142 8.60 -37.97 -5.16
CA ALA A 142 9.66 -37.20 -5.81
C ALA A 142 9.40 -36.90 -7.30
N THR A 143 8.69 -37.78 -8.02
CA THR A 143 8.27 -37.53 -9.41
C THR A 143 7.38 -36.29 -9.54
N LYS A 144 6.42 -36.07 -8.64
CA LYS A 144 5.58 -34.87 -8.61
C LYS A 144 6.40 -33.61 -8.31
N ILE A 145 7.41 -33.72 -7.44
CA ILE A 145 8.31 -32.59 -7.13
C ILE A 145 9.10 -32.19 -8.38
N ILE A 146 9.70 -33.16 -9.07
CA ILE A 146 10.46 -32.92 -10.32
C ILE A 146 9.56 -32.32 -11.40
N THR A 147 8.36 -32.85 -11.62
CA THR A 147 7.40 -32.28 -12.57
C THR A 147 7.03 -30.83 -12.20
N ARG A 148 6.74 -30.54 -10.92
CA ARG A 148 6.35 -29.20 -10.49
C ARG A 148 7.50 -28.17 -10.60
N TRP A 149 8.73 -28.61 -10.35
CA TRP A 149 9.93 -27.81 -10.60
C TRP A 149 10.10 -27.50 -12.09
N GLN A 150 9.95 -28.50 -12.97
CA GLN A 150 9.99 -28.33 -14.43
C GLN A 150 8.91 -27.38 -14.95
N GLU A 151 7.70 -27.42 -14.38
CA GLU A 151 6.58 -26.54 -14.74
C GLU A 151 6.82 -25.07 -14.37
N ARG A 152 7.45 -24.79 -13.21
CA ARG A 152 7.40 -23.46 -12.58
C ARG A 152 8.73 -22.75 -12.37
N CYS A 153 9.81 -23.49 -12.12
CA CYS A 153 11.12 -22.91 -11.79
C CYS A 153 12.32 -23.67 -12.39
N PRO A 154 12.27 -24.13 -13.66
CA PRO A 154 13.33 -24.95 -14.26
C PRO A 154 14.71 -24.26 -14.32
N GLY A 155 14.77 -22.92 -14.23
CA GLY A 155 16.02 -22.16 -14.14
C GLY A 155 16.66 -22.12 -12.75
N LYS A 156 15.99 -22.62 -11.69
CA LYS A 156 16.59 -22.81 -10.36
C LYS A 156 17.18 -24.22 -10.27
N GLU A 157 18.39 -24.40 -10.78
CA GLU A 157 19.08 -25.70 -10.81
C GLU A 157 19.73 -26.09 -9.47
N ASP A 158 20.06 -25.11 -8.62
CA ASP A 158 20.57 -25.34 -7.25
C ASP A 158 19.42 -25.61 -6.27
N PRO A 159 19.32 -26.81 -5.66
CA PRO A 159 18.27 -27.11 -4.69
C PRO A 159 18.27 -26.21 -3.46
N GLY A 160 19.42 -25.60 -3.12
CA GLY A 160 19.53 -24.64 -2.01
C GLY A 160 18.85 -23.28 -2.27
N GLN A 161 18.44 -23.01 -3.51
CA GLN A 161 17.77 -21.78 -3.93
C GLN A 161 16.27 -21.95 -4.17
N ILE A 162 15.76 -23.18 -4.13
CA ILE A 162 14.34 -23.50 -4.30
C ILE A 162 13.61 -23.31 -2.97
N ILE A 163 12.59 -22.46 -2.95
CA ILE A 163 11.75 -22.18 -1.77
C ILE A 163 10.28 -22.55 -2.03
N CYS A 164 9.50 -22.67 -0.96
CA CYS A 164 8.11 -23.14 -1.00
C CYS A 164 7.23 -22.42 -2.06
N THR A 165 7.36 -21.11 -2.21
CA THR A 165 6.57 -20.31 -3.18
C THR A 165 6.89 -20.63 -4.65
N ASP A 166 8.11 -21.05 -4.97
CA ASP A 166 8.51 -21.39 -6.35
C ASP A 166 7.62 -22.49 -6.93
N CYS A 167 7.19 -23.45 -6.10
CA CYS A 167 6.32 -24.57 -6.47
C CYS A 167 4.84 -24.37 -6.06
N HIS A 168 4.56 -23.75 -4.91
CA HIS A 168 3.22 -23.73 -4.30
C HIS A 168 2.38 -22.48 -4.55
N GLY A 169 2.96 -21.30 -4.79
CA GLY A 169 2.19 -20.09 -5.14
C GLY A 169 3.06 -18.84 -5.23
N ALA A 170 2.74 -17.90 -6.12
CA ALA A 170 3.61 -16.76 -6.38
C ALA A 170 3.63 -15.75 -5.21
N HIS A 171 2.48 -15.53 -4.58
CA HIS A 171 2.18 -14.66 -3.44
C HIS A 171 3.03 -13.37 -3.35
N ARG A 172 3.17 -12.70 -4.50
CA ARG A 172 4.03 -11.54 -4.67
C ARG A 172 3.46 -10.63 -5.76
N LEU A 173 3.20 -9.38 -5.41
CA LEU A 173 2.95 -8.33 -6.40
C LEU A 173 4.15 -8.23 -7.35
N ALA A 174 3.93 -8.56 -8.62
CA ALA A 174 4.92 -8.61 -9.69
C ALA A 174 5.18 -7.23 -10.34
N VAL A 175 4.39 -6.22 -10.01
CA VAL A 175 4.56 -4.82 -10.43
C VAL A 175 4.29 -3.94 -9.20
N ARG A 176 5.12 -2.91 -8.97
CA ARG A 176 5.00 -2.02 -7.81
C ARG A 176 5.47 -0.60 -8.13
N THR A 177 4.78 0.38 -7.56
CA THR A 177 5.21 1.78 -7.43
C THR A 177 5.98 2.05 -6.13
N VAL A 178 5.82 1.19 -5.11
CA VAL A 178 6.49 1.32 -3.80
C VAL A 178 7.31 0.07 -3.49
N ARG A 179 8.57 0.27 -3.06
CA ARG A 179 9.53 -0.80 -2.79
C ARG A 179 10.19 -0.58 -1.42
N TRP A 180 10.25 -1.65 -0.63
CA TRP A 180 10.87 -1.66 0.70
C TRP A 180 11.90 -2.78 0.82
N ASP A 181 12.90 -2.57 1.66
CA ASP A 181 13.71 -3.65 2.21
C ASP A 181 12.80 -4.50 3.11
N LYS A 182 12.63 -5.77 2.73
CA LYS A 182 11.71 -6.69 3.42
C LYS A 182 12.19 -7.10 4.82
N LYS A 183 13.48 -6.95 5.13
CA LYS A 183 14.09 -7.31 6.43
C LYS A 183 14.07 -6.13 7.39
N THR A 184 14.41 -4.93 6.92
CA THR A 184 14.46 -3.72 7.76
C THR A 184 13.17 -2.90 7.75
N ARG A 185 12.23 -3.19 6.82
CA ARG A 185 11.01 -2.40 6.55
C ARG A 185 11.29 -0.94 6.15
N GLN A 186 12.50 -0.63 5.72
CA GLN A 186 12.84 0.71 5.23
C GLN A 186 12.34 0.90 3.79
N LEU A 187 11.79 2.08 3.50
CA LEU A 187 11.40 2.47 2.14
C LEU A 187 12.66 2.65 1.28
N LEU A 188 12.74 1.92 0.18
CA LEU A 188 13.85 2.00 -0.79
C LEU A 188 13.51 2.94 -1.95
N ALA A 189 12.28 2.88 -2.47
CA ALA A 189 11.86 3.70 -3.59
C ALA A 189 10.33 3.90 -3.62
N ARG A 190 9.92 5.08 -4.12
CA ARG A 190 8.57 5.38 -4.61
C ARG A 190 8.70 5.93 -6.03
N THR A 191 7.95 5.38 -6.99
CA THR A 191 7.90 5.82 -8.38
C THR A 191 6.45 6.10 -8.78
N GLU A 192 6.23 7.08 -9.65
CA GLU A 192 4.89 7.36 -10.22
C GLU A 192 4.50 6.29 -11.25
N GLU A 193 5.46 5.83 -12.05
CA GLU A 193 5.27 4.72 -12.98
C GLU A 193 5.44 3.35 -12.29
N PRO A 194 4.59 2.34 -12.58
CA PRO A 194 4.71 1.01 -11.99
C PRO A 194 5.89 0.21 -12.56
N VAL A 195 6.83 -0.20 -11.71
CA VAL A 195 8.03 -0.95 -12.10
C VAL A 195 7.80 -2.45 -11.98
N SER A 196 8.23 -3.23 -12.98
CA SER A 196 8.22 -4.70 -12.93
C SER A 196 9.22 -5.22 -11.89
N VAL A 197 8.75 -6.10 -11.02
CA VAL A 197 9.49 -6.62 -9.87
C VAL A 197 9.99 -8.03 -10.17
N ALA A 198 11.26 -8.33 -9.88
CA ALA A 198 11.84 -9.61 -10.23
C ALA A 198 11.27 -10.74 -9.34
N PRO A 199 11.15 -11.98 -9.87
CA PRO A 199 10.88 -13.16 -9.04
C PRO A 199 11.90 -13.33 -7.90
N ASP A 200 13.09 -12.77 -8.09
CA ASP A 200 14.24 -12.87 -7.20
C ASP A 200 14.89 -11.50 -6.92
N ASP A 201 14.16 -10.55 -6.32
CA ASP A 201 14.77 -9.30 -5.81
C ASP A 201 15.76 -9.60 -4.65
N THR A 202 16.95 -10.12 -4.96
CA THR A 202 18.13 -10.17 -4.07
C THR A 202 18.92 -8.85 -4.15
N GLU A 203 18.19 -7.72 -4.11
CA GLU A 203 18.78 -6.40 -4.27
C GLU A 203 19.69 -6.02 -3.09
N LYS A 204 20.96 -5.75 -3.42
CA LYS A 204 21.75 -4.78 -2.66
C LYS A 204 21.05 -3.41 -2.73
N PRO A 205 21.27 -2.52 -1.73
CA PRO A 205 20.92 -1.11 -1.89
C PRO A 205 21.53 -0.55 -3.18
N SER A 206 20.74 0.19 -3.94
CA SER A 206 21.28 1.00 -5.03
C SER A 206 22.17 2.10 -4.43
N ASP A 207 23.45 2.12 -4.77
CA ASP A 207 24.33 3.24 -4.44
C ASP A 207 23.70 4.55 -4.96
N GLY A 208 23.58 5.53 -4.07
CA GLY A 208 22.63 6.64 -4.23
C GLY A 208 22.93 7.62 -5.37
N GLN A 209 21.86 8.28 -5.83
CA GLN A 209 21.87 9.47 -6.70
C GLN A 209 21.04 10.56 -6.04
#